data_AF-A0AAJ4JKV8-F1
#
_entry.id   AF-A0AAJ4JKV8-F1
#
_cell.length_a   1.000
_cell.length_b   1.000
_cell.length_c   1.000
_cell.angle_alpha   90.00
_cell.angle_beta   90.00
_cell.angle_gamma   90.00
#
_symmetry.space_group_name_H-M   'P 1'
#
loop_
_entity.id
_entity.type
_entity.pdbx_description
1 polymer ?
#
loop_
_entity_poly.entity_id
_entity_poly.type
_entity_poly.pdbx_seq_one_letter_code
_entity_poly.pdbx_strand_id
1 'polypeptide(L)'
;MANAKASFRDYLEAKYDSNFLIKELSFDVMHGAYHATAYEVSEPELLFYVGENIADKKISDAYDIEKITQAAQADVTAIIDMHLSKAKISVELISLQAKELEINVWTEYKVEESVKEKILEEIINNGYLTNQLIFNRD
;
A
#
# COMPACT_ATOMS: atom_id res chain seq x y z
N MET A 1 18.04 -9.21 21.28
CA MET A 1 16.62 -8.86 21.11
C MET A 1 16.34 -7.37 21.29
N ALA A 2 16.78 -6.70 22.37
CA ALA A 2 16.58 -5.24 22.55
C ALA A 2 17.19 -4.35 21.44
N ASN A 3 18.17 -4.86 20.69
CA ASN A 3 18.90 -4.10 19.68
C ASN A 3 18.13 -3.94 18.34
N ALA A 4 17.36 -4.96 17.91
CA ALA A 4 16.69 -4.92 16.59
C ALA A 4 15.53 -3.92 16.57
N LYS A 5 14.73 -3.83 17.63
CA LYS A 5 13.65 -2.82 17.72
C LYS A 5 14.18 -1.40 17.70
N ALA A 6 15.26 -1.12 18.43
CA ALA A 6 15.90 0.20 18.43
C ALA A 6 16.45 0.51 17.03
N SER A 7 17.18 -0.43 16.43
CA SER A 7 17.72 -0.31 15.07
C SER A 7 16.64 -0.02 14.01
N PHE A 8 15.49 -0.70 14.08
CA PHE A 8 14.38 -0.46 13.16
C PHE A 8 13.80 0.93 13.33
N ARG A 9 13.58 1.37 14.58
CA ARG A 9 13.10 2.72 14.85
C ARG A 9 14.08 3.75 14.33
N ASP A 10 15.35 3.67 14.71
CA ASP A 10 16.37 4.64 14.32
C ASP A 10 16.51 4.73 12.79
N TYR A 11 16.41 3.59 12.07
CA TYR A 11 16.36 3.55 10.61
C TYR A 11 15.15 4.29 10.03
N LEU A 12 13.94 4.04 10.55
CA LEU A 12 12.71 4.67 10.07
C LEU A 12 12.69 6.17 10.35
N GLU A 13 13.05 6.57 11.57
CA GLU A 13 13.10 7.98 11.97
C GLU A 13 14.14 8.75 11.15
N ALA A 14 15.29 8.15 10.86
CA ALA A 14 16.30 8.76 9.99
C ALA A 14 15.87 8.84 8.51
N LYS A 15 15.12 7.85 8.01
CA LYS A 15 14.68 7.80 6.60
C LYS A 15 13.52 8.76 6.32
N TYR A 16 12.56 8.88 7.24
CA TYR A 16 11.30 9.58 7.02
C TYR A 16 11.13 10.87 7.83
N ASP A 17 12.08 11.21 8.70
CA ASP A 17 12.03 12.41 9.57
C ASP A 17 10.73 12.49 10.38
N SER A 18 10.29 11.34 10.92
CA SER A 18 9.08 11.21 11.75
C SER A 18 9.30 10.20 12.87
N ASN A 19 8.37 10.13 13.84
CA ASN A 19 8.45 9.23 14.99
C ASN A 19 7.70 7.92 14.73
N PHE A 20 8.34 6.80 15.02
CA PHE A 20 7.78 5.47 14.75
C PHE A 20 7.72 4.60 16.00
N LEU A 21 6.69 3.75 16.07
CA LEU A 21 6.54 2.72 17.09
C LEU A 21 6.68 1.34 16.48
N ILE A 22 7.65 0.57 17.00
CA ILE A 22 7.89 -0.83 16.60
C ILE A 22 7.08 -1.75 17.50
N LYS A 23 6.15 -2.50 16.92
CA LYS A 23 5.33 -3.49 17.61
C LYS A 23 6.10 -4.82 17.76
N GLU A 24 5.46 -5.95 17.46
CA GLU A 24 5.96 -7.29 17.74
C GLU A 24 7.21 -7.59 16.91
N LEU A 25 8.30 -7.99 17.57
CA LEU A 25 9.53 -8.41 16.91
C LEU A 25 9.56 -9.94 16.88
N SER A 26 9.71 -10.51 15.70
CA SER A 26 9.93 -11.93 15.48
C SER A 26 11.28 -12.17 14.81
N PHE A 27 11.81 -13.38 14.99
CA PHE A 27 13.00 -13.84 14.29
C PHE A 27 12.63 -15.08 13.47
N ASP A 28 12.85 -14.99 12.16
CA ASP A 28 12.71 -16.11 11.25
C ASP A 28 14.06 -16.84 11.17
N VAL A 29 14.11 -18.04 11.77
CA VAL A 29 15.32 -18.88 11.80
C VAL A 29 15.66 -19.41 10.40
N MET A 30 14.65 -19.69 9.57
CA MET A 30 14.84 -20.28 8.23
C MET A 30 15.42 -19.24 7.26
N HIS A 31 14.95 -18.00 7.34
CA HIS A 31 15.39 -16.91 6.48
C HIS A 31 16.50 -16.05 7.10
N GLY A 32 16.85 -16.30 8.36
CA GLY A 32 17.88 -15.54 9.07
C GLY A 32 17.52 -14.05 9.10
N ALA A 33 16.32 -13.71 9.51
CA ALA A 33 15.84 -12.33 9.45
C ALA A 33 15.03 -11.94 10.69
N TYR A 34 15.20 -10.71 11.13
CA TYR A 34 14.31 -10.09 12.09
C TYR A 34 13.18 -9.38 11.36
N HIS A 35 11.96 -9.51 11.86
CA HIS A 35 10.79 -8.84 11.30
C HIS A 35 9.98 -8.19 12.42
N ALA A 36 9.34 -7.07 12.11
CA ALA A 36 8.36 -6.44 12.97
C ALA A 36 7.29 -5.73 12.15
N THR A 37 6.17 -5.43 12.81
CA THR A 37 5.24 -4.40 12.35
C THR A 37 5.58 -3.07 13.02
N ALA A 38 5.35 -1.98 12.29
CA ALA A 38 5.56 -0.62 12.76
C ALA A 38 4.42 0.29 12.28
N TYR A 39 4.30 1.45 12.91
CA TYR A 39 3.43 2.55 12.46
C TYR A 39 4.06 3.88 12.84
N GLU A 40 3.72 4.93 12.09
CA GLU A 40 4.06 6.30 12.44
C GLU A 40 3.12 6.78 13.55
N VAL A 41 3.63 7.48 14.57
CA VAL A 41 2.84 7.87 15.75
C VAL A 41 1.62 8.73 15.38
N SER A 42 1.72 9.55 14.33
CA SER A 42 0.62 10.38 13.79
C SER A 42 -0.45 9.58 13.04
N GLU A 43 -0.12 8.39 12.53
CA GLU A 43 -0.96 7.56 11.67
C GLU A 43 -1.00 6.10 12.19
N PRO A 44 -1.59 5.83 13.37
CA PRO A 44 -1.53 4.52 14.02
C PRO A 44 -2.25 3.38 13.29
N GLU A 45 -3.16 3.72 12.37
CA GLU A 45 -3.89 2.77 11.53
C GLU A 45 -3.05 2.29 10.33
N LEU A 46 -1.98 3.01 9.97
CA LEU A 46 -1.07 2.64 8.88
C LEU A 46 0.02 1.69 9.41
N LEU A 47 -0.34 0.42 9.57
CA LEU A 47 0.61 -0.63 9.94
C LEU A 47 1.39 -1.10 8.72
N PHE A 48 2.71 -1.20 8.86
CA PHE A 48 3.59 -1.70 7.80
C PHE A 48 4.67 -2.63 8.36
N TYR A 49 5.26 -3.43 7.48
CA TYR A 49 6.35 -4.33 7.83
C TYR A 49 7.71 -3.65 7.76
N VAL A 50 8.59 -3.98 8.70
CA VAL A 50 10.01 -3.65 8.68
C VAL A 50 10.82 -4.90 9.04
N GLY A 51 11.96 -5.09 8.41
CA GLY A 51 12.82 -6.24 8.69
C GLY A 51 14.28 -6.01 8.36
N GLU A 52 15.12 -6.89 8.90
CA GLU A 52 16.57 -6.90 8.70
C GLU A 52 17.02 -8.30 8.34
N ASN A 53 17.77 -8.41 7.25
CA ASN A 53 18.51 -9.63 6.93
C ASN A 53 19.80 -9.67 7.77
N ILE A 54 20.00 -10.74 8.55
CA ILE A 54 21.14 -10.81 9.47
C ILE A 54 22.48 -10.97 8.76
N ALA A 55 22.48 -11.48 7.53
CA ALA A 55 23.70 -11.80 6.78
C ALA A 55 24.39 -10.53 6.25
N ASP A 56 23.62 -9.57 5.74
CA ASP A 56 24.12 -8.31 5.17
C ASP A 56 23.79 -7.07 6.01
N LYS A 57 23.00 -7.24 7.09
CA LYS A 57 22.54 -6.16 7.99
C LYS A 57 21.68 -5.11 7.30
N LYS A 58 21.11 -5.42 6.14
CA LYS A 58 20.25 -4.50 5.41
C LYS A 58 18.87 -4.48 6.04
N ILE A 59 18.42 -3.28 6.42
CA ILE A 59 17.05 -3.01 6.86
C ILE A 59 16.22 -2.59 5.64
N SER A 60 15.01 -3.11 5.55
CA SER A 60 14.00 -2.72 4.56
C SER A 60 12.64 -2.59 5.22
N ASP A 61 11.80 -1.72 4.65
CA ASP A 61 10.48 -1.43 5.17
C ASP A 61 9.46 -1.28 4.04
N ALA A 62 8.18 -1.43 4.39
CA ALA A 62 7.05 -1.30 3.49
C ALA A 62 6.26 0.01 3.71
N TYR A 63 6.82 1.00 4.40
CA TYR A 63 6.05 2.20 4.80
C TYR A 63 5.45 2.95 3.60
N ASP A 64 6.29 3.30 2.60
CA ASP A 64 5.82 4.00 1.39
C ASP A 64 4.82 3.15 0.58
N ILE A 65 5.01 1.83 0.57
CA ILE A 65 4.12 0.89 -0.13
C ILE A 65 2.73 0.91 0.51
N GLU A 66 2.66 0.75 1.83
CA GLU A 66 1.39 0.76 2.56
C GLU A 66 0.72 2.13 2.48
N LYS A 67 1.49 3.22 2.61
CA LYS A 67 0.95 4.58 2.54
C LYS A 67 0.31 4.86 1.19
N ILE A 68 0.99 4.51 0.10
CA ILE A 68 0.46 4.70 -1.26
C ILE A 68 -0.70 3.75 -1.54
N THR A 69 -0.63 2.50 -1.06
CA THR A 69 -1.71 1.53 -1.27
C THR A 69 -2.99 1.96 -0.57
N GLN A 70 -2.92 2.42 0.69
CA GLN A 70 -4.10 2.92 1.40
C GLN A 70 -4.68 4.18 0.75
N ALA A 71 -3.83 5.14 0.36
CA ALA A 71 -4.30 6.33 -0.36
C ALA A 71 -4.96 5.97 -1.69
N ALA A 72 -4.31 5.12 -2.50
CA ALA A 72 -4.84 4.66 -3.78
C ALA A 72 -6.18 3.93 -3.62
N GLN A 73 -6.31 3.05 -2.62
CA GLN A 73 -7.57 2.38 -2.34
C GLN A 73 -8.68 3.38 -2.01
N ALA A 74 -8.40 4.38 -1.16
CA ALA A 74 -9.39 5.40 -0.80
C ALA A 74 -9.79 6.28 -1.99
N ASP A 75 -8.82 6.78 -2.74
CA ASP A 75 -9.04 7.68 -3.87
C ASP A 75 -9.77 6.97 -5.02
N VAL A 76 -9.34 5.76 -5.39
CA VAL A 76 -10.00 4.95 -6.42
C VAL A 76 -11.41 4.57 -5.98
N THR A 77 -11.62 4.17 -4.72
CA THR A 77 -12.97 3.87 -4.22
C THR A 77 -13.88 5.09 -4.34
N ALA A 78 -13.40 6.27 -3.93
CA ALA A 78 -14.19 7.50 -4.06
C ALA A 78 -14.53 7.83 -5.52
N ILE A 79 -13.58 7.67 -6.44
CA ILE A 79 -13.80 7.86 -7.89
C ILE A 79 -14.86 6.89 -8.40
N ILE A 80 -14.72 5.60 -8.13
CA ILE A 80 -15.67 4.59 -8.59
C ILE A 80 -17.07 4.84 -8.04
N ASP A 81 -17.20 5.19 -6.75
CA ASP A 81 -18.49 5.43 -6.10
C ASP A 81 -19.23 6.67 -6.65
N MET A 82 -18.53 7.63 -7.26
CA MET A 82 -19.16 8.76 -7.97
C MET A 82 -19.91 8.33 -9.25
N HIS A 83 -19.45 7.26 -9.89
CA HIS A 83 -19.96 6.82 -11.20
C HIS A 83 -20.78 5.54 -11.14
N LEU A 84 -20.48 4.66 -10.17
CA LEU A 84 -21.04 3.31 -10.07
C LEU A 84 -21.62 3.08 -8.68
N SER A 85 -22.88 2.66 -8.62
CA SER A 85 -23.47 2.20 -7.36
C SER A 85 -23.10 0.74 -7.10
N LYS A 86 -22.79 0.41 -5.84
CA LYS A 86 -22.60 -0.96 -5.34
C LYS A 86 -21.47 -1.73 -6.04
N ALA A 87 -20.36 -1.06 -6.34
CA ALA A 87 -19.17 -1.75 -6.83
C ALA A 87 -18.38 -2.37 -5.66
N LYS A 88 -17.84 -3.56 -5.86
CA LYS A 88 -16.74 -4.06 -5.03
C LYS A 88 -15.44 -3.71 -5.74
N ILE A 89 -14.44 -3.23 -4.99
CA ILE A 89 -13.22 -2.65 -5.54
C ILE A 89 -12.03 -3.28 -4.84
N SER A 90 -11.03 -3.68 -5.61
CA SER A 90 -9.71 -4.08 -5.12
C SER A 90 -8.65 -3.29 -5.88
N VAL A 91 -7.74 -2.66 -5.14
CA VAL A 91 -6.62 -1.90 -5.69
C VAL A 91 -5.31 -2.53 -5.21
N GLU A 92 -4.43 -2.86 -6.15
CA GLU A 92 -3.11 -3.40 -5.88
C GLU A 92 -2.03 -2.51 -6.49
N LEU A 93 -1.00 -2.18 -5.72
CA LEU A 93 0.13 -1.39 -6.18
C LEU A 93 1.13 -2.29 -6.92
N ILE A 94 1.28 -2.07 -8.23
CA ILE A 94 2.20 -2.81 -9.11
C ILE A 94 3.59 -2.17 -9.09
N SER A 95 3.66 -0.83 -9.07
CA SER A 95 4.93 -0.10 -9.05
C SER A 95 4.85 1.12 -8.14
N LEU A 96 5.67 1.11 -7.09
CA LEU A 96 5.81 2.24 -6.17
C LEU A 96 6.30 3.50 -6.90
N GLN A 97 7.30 3.37 -7.78
CA GLN A 97 7.91 4.51 -8.46
C GLN A 97 6.96 5.17 -9.45
N ALA A 98 6.23 4.36 -10.21
CA ALA A 98 5.30 4.86 -11.23
C ALA A 98 3.90 5.16 -10.66
N LYS A 99 3.63 4.76 -9.40
CA LYS A 99 2.27 4.69 -8.83
C LYS A 99 1.33 3.90 -9.76
N GLU A 100 1.83 2.81 -10.31
CA GLU A 100 1.07 1.94 -11.21
C GLU A 100 0.18 1.00 -10.40
N LEU A 101 -1.10 0.93 -10.77
CA LEU A 101 -2.13 0.17 -10.08
C LEU A 101 -2.72 -0.93 -10.96
N GLU A 102 -3.06 -2.05 -10.34
CA GLU A 102 -4.07 -2.98 -10.82
C GLU A 102 -5.37 -2.71 -10.07
N ILE A 103 -6.46 -2.54 -10.82
CA ILE A 103 -7.75 -2.15 -10.27
C ILE A 103 -8.81 -3.11 -10.78
N ASN A 104 -9.38 -3.89 -9.87
CA ASN A 104 -10.48 -4.79 -10.16
C ASN A 104 -11.78 -4.20 -9.60
N VAL A 105 -12.77 -4.02 -10.47
CA VAL A 105 -14.09 -3.48 -10.14
C VAL A 105 -15.14 -4.52 -10.49
N TRP A 106 -15.86 -5.03 -9.48
CA TRP A 106 -16.96 -5.97 -9.66
C TRP A 106 -18.30 -5.25 -9.53
N THR A 107 -19.20 -5.51 -10.47
CA THR A 107 -20.52 -4.88 -10.56
C THR A 107 -21.59 -5.90 -10.95
N GLU A 108 -22.84 -5.67 -10.55
CA GLU A 108 -23.99 -6.53 -10.91
C GLU A 108 -24.47 -6.30 -12.37
N TYR A 109 -23.97 -5.24 -13.02
CA TYR A 109 -24.39 -4.77 -14.34
C TYR A 109 -23.21 -4.55 -15.27
N LYS A 110 -23.47 -4.50 -16.58
CA LYS A 110 -22.43 -4.15 -17.54
C LYS A 110 -22.19 -2.64 -17.47
N VAL A 111 -20.94 -2.24 -17.21
CA VAL A 111 -20.51 -0.83 -17.23
C VAL A 111 -20.31 -0.38 -18.68
N GLU A 112 -20.89 0.77 -19.03
CA GLU A 112 -20.73 1.40 -20.35
C GLU A 112 -19.31 1.90 -20.55
N GLU A 113 -18.81 1.82 -21.79
CA GLU A 113 -17.42 2.18 -22.11
C GLU A 113 -17.11 3.64 -21.78
N SER A 114 -18.05 4.54 -22.05
CA SER A 114 -17.94 5.97 -21.72
C SER A 114 -17.78 6.24 -20.22
N VAL A 115 -18.31 5.37 -19.36
CA VAL A 115 -18.15 5.47 -17.90
C VAL A 115 -16.77 4.95 -17.49
N LYS A 116 -16.30 3.86 -18.09
CA LYS A 116 -14.94 3.33 -17.84
C LYS A 116 -13.87 4.33 -18.23
N GLU A 117 -14.02 4.99 -19.39
CA GLU A 117 -13.10 6.02 -19.87
C GLU A 117 -13.02 7.20 -18.89
N LYS A 118 -14.16 7.68 -18.38
CA LYS A 118 -14.20 8.75 -17.37
C LYS A 118 -13.52 8.36 -16.07
N ILE A 119 -13.80 7.15 -15.57
CA ILE A 119 -13.14 6.60 -14.37
C ILE A 119 -11.63 6.56 -14.57
N LEU A 120 -11.17 6.03 -15.71
CA LEU A 120 -9.75 5.96 -16.04
C LEU A 120 -9.10 7.35 -16.08
N GLU A 121 -9.75 8.31 -16.72
CA GLU A 121 -9.28 9.70 -16.79
C GLU A 121 -9.16 10.32 -15.39
N GLU A 122 -10.16 10.13 -14.52
CA GLU A 122 -10.13 10.64 -13.15
C GLU A 122 -9.03 9.98 -12.30
N ILE A 123 -8.79 8.68 -12.45
CA ILE A 123 -7.68 7.97 -11.78
C ILE A 123 -6.33 8.55 -12.22
N ILE A 124 -6.16 8.78 -13.54
CA ILE A 124 -4.93 9.38 -14.09
C ILE A 124 -4.75 10.82 -13.60
N ASN A 125 -5.82 11.61 -13.59
CA ASN A 125 -5.81 12.98 -13.09
C ASN A 125 -5.52 13.06 -11.58
N ASN A 126 -5.83 12.01 -10.82
CA ASN A 126 -5.47 11.88 -9.41
C ASN A 126 -4.00 11.46 -9.19
N GLY A 127 -3.26 11.21 -10.27
CA GLY A 127 -1.81 10.97 -10.23
C GLY A 127 -1.41 9.50 -10.15
N TYR A 128 -2.33 8.58 -10.48
CA TYR A 128 -2.06 7.15 -10.60
C TYR A 128 -1.91 6.75 -12.06
N LEU A 129 -1.18 5.66 -12.31
CA LEU A 129 -1.13 5.03 -13.63
C LEU A 129 -1.83 3.68 -13.55
N THR A 130 -2.53 3.27 -14.60
CA THR A 130 -3.02 1.90 -14.71
C THR A 130 -3.21 1.50 -16.17
N ASN A 131 -2.75 0.30 -16.49
CA ASN A 131 -3.12 -0.40 -17.72
C ASN A 131 -4.01 -1.62 -17.40
N GLN A 132 -4.42 -1.75 -16.14
CA GLN A 132 -5.09 -2.93 -15.58
C GLN A 132 -6.34 -2.50 -14.81
N LEU A 133 -7.15 -1.63 -15.43
CA LEU A 133 -8.50 -1.30 -14.94
C LEU A 133 -9.50 -2.30 -15.52
N ILE A 134 -9.92 -3.26 -14.69
CA ILE A 134 -10.71 -4.41 -15.10
C ILE A 134 -12.10 -4.32 -14.48
N PHE A 135 -13.12 -4.33 -15.34
CA PHE A 135 -14.52 -4.38 -14.93
C PHE A 135 -15.06 -5.80 -15.08
N ASN A 136 -15.31 -6.43 -13.95
CA ASN A 136 -15.88 -7.75 -13.84
C ASN A 136 -17.39 -7.64 -13.58
N ARG A 137 -18.14 -8.56 -14.18
CA ARG A 137 -19.55 -8.76 -13.86
C ARG A 137 -19.67 -9.99 -12.98
N ASP A 138 -20.24 -9.81 -11.79
CA ASP A 138 -20.59 -10.91 -10.88
C ASP A 138 -21.83 -11.67 -11.37
#